data_AF-A0A950ETT7-F1
#
_entry.id   AF-A0A950ETT7-F1
#
_cell.length_a   1.000
_cell.length_b   1.000
_cell.length_c   1.000
_cell.angle_alpha   90.00
_cell.angle_beta   90.00
_cell.angle_gamma   90.00
#
_symmetry.space_group_name_H-M   'P 1'
#
loop_
_entity.id
_entity.type
_entity.pdbx_description
1 polymer ?
#
loop_
_entity_poly.entity_id
_entity_poly.type
_entity_poly.pdbx_seq_one_letter_code
_entity_poly.pdbx_strand_id
1 'polypeptide(L)'
;LSAKNPWGWKTYKQSDGLPSSDVTTLFVDSVGVLWIGTAAGIASFAGDHIKSPRKVPNSLQEPIFGIAEDRHGNLWIATANHILHVKRNSLINGALTETDVREYGLADGLYGTEGVKRYRSVVADSQGHVWFSTNRGLSVANPARAAATSAPALVHIEGVEGDGTQLDLGGPIHFPPGTRRTTFRFVGLSLSNSERVRYRYRLDSFDRGWSEPTTNREATYNNLGVGTYRFRVMASNSDGLWNGSEATVGFEVEPALWQTWWFRFSFILTLALMPWIVYRIRIHQKIAQLNVRFEERLAERTRIAQDLHDTLLQGVLSASMHLHVAGNRLSDDSPAKPLLIQVQQLMNQVINEGRNALQGLRSSSGDPRILEQAFSRIPQELGDHGEVAYRVIVEGSPRPLHPLIRDEVYRIGREALVNAFRHATAASIEIQVEYTAAHLRVAVRDNGCGIDPRVLQGGREGHWGLPGMRERAEKIGGKLKLWSRLNAGTEVELVVPHDVAYQQQSRNGRVSC
;
A
#
# COMPACT_ATOMS: atom_id res chain seq x y z
N LEU A 1 21.01 30.71 -67.37
CA LEU A 1 21.96 30.30 -68.43
C LEU A 1 22.76 31.53 -68.85
N SER A 2 23.95 31.73 -68.29
CA SER A 2 24.82 32.84 -68.70
C SER A 2 25.30 32.65 -70.14
N ALA A 3 25.09 33.65 -70.99
CA ALA A 3 25.38 33.61 -72.42
C ALA A 3 26.89 33.64 -72.69
N LYS A 4 27.37 32.71 -73.54
CA LYS A 4 28.75 32.75 -74.05
C LYS A 4 28.93 33.98 -74.96
N ASN A 5 30.06 34.66 -74.83
CA ASN A 5 30.42 35.76 -75.71
C ASN A 5 30.87 35.22 -77.09
N PRO A 6 31.02 36.07 -78.14
CA PRO A 6 31.34 35.63 -79.50
C PRO A 6 32.71 34.95 -79.65
N TRP A 7 33.52 34.92 -78.59
CA TRP A 7 34.82 34.26 -78.53
C TRP A 7 34.80 32.98 -77.68
N GLY A 8 33.61 32.50 -77.28
CA GLY A 8 33.43 31.28 -76.50
C GLY A 8 33.61 31.42 -74.98
N TRP A 9 33.88 32.62 -74.46
CA TRP A 9 34.02 32.85 -73.02
C TRP A 9 32.66 32.91 -72.33
N LYS A 10 32.57 32.31 -71.13
CA LYS A 10 31.37 32.31 -70.29
C LYS A 10 31.66 33.14 -69.05
N THR A 11 30.81 34.13 -68.78
CA THR A 11 30.89 34.94 -67.56
C THR A 11 30.03 34.29 -66.49
N TYR A 12 30.57 34.06 -65.29
CA TYR A 12 29.78 33.53 -64.17
C TYR A 12 29.36 34.66 -63.24
N LYS A 13 28.10 34.60 -62.76
CA LYS A 13 27.51 35.58 -61.85
C LYS A 13 27.08 34.90 -60.54
N GLN A 14 26.62 35.69 -59.56
CA GLN A 14 26.02 35.16 -58.34
C GLN A 14 24.84 34.20 -58.63
N SER A 15 24.04 34.50 -59.66
CA SER A 15 22.94 33.62 -60.12
C SER A 15 23.40 32.24 -60.61
N ASP A 16 24.70 32.08 -60.91
CA ASP A 16 25.28 30.81 -61.34
C ASP A 16 25.93 30.03 -60.15
N GLY A 17 25.81 30.52 -58.91
CA GLY A 17 26.28 29.86 -57.70
C GLY A 17 27.48 30.51 -57.00
N LEU A 18 28.00 31.63 -57.52
CA LEU A 18 29.09 32.38 -56.85
C LEU A 18 28.57 33.10 -55.59
N PRO A 19 29.30 33.07 -54.46
CA PRO A 19 28.93 33.83 -53.26
C PRO A 19 28.93 35.35 -53.47
N SER A 20 29.91 35.86 -54.21
CA SER A 20 29.96 37.26 -54.65
C SER A 20 30.52 37.39 -56.06
N SER A 21 30.16 38.47 -56.76
CA SER A 21 30.72 38.82 -58.07
C SER A 21 32.10 39.47 -57.96
N ASP A 22 32.51 39.94 -56.78
CA ASP A 22 33.85 40.45 -56.53
C ASP A 22 34.79 39.27 -56.20
N VAL A 23 35.47 38.77 -57.24
CA VAL A 23 36.46 37.68 -57.13
C VAL A 23 37.80 38.27 -56.69
N THR A 24 38.31 37.76 -55.58
CA THR A 24 39.50 38.27 -54.91
C THR A 24 40.72 37.37 -55.11
N THR A 25 40.51 36.06 -55.28
CA THR A 25 41.59 35.10 -55.54
C THR A 25 41.07 33.87 -56.30
N LEU A 26 41.96 33.25 -57.07
CA LEU A 26 41.72 32.00 -57.79
C LEU A 26 42.87 31.03 -57.49
N PHE A 27 42.53 29.78 -57.22
CA PHE A 27 43.51 28.74 -56.94
C PHE A 27 43.05 27.41 -57.55
N VAL A 28 43.91 26.76 -58.33
CA VAL A 28 43.65 25.42 -58.86
C VAL A 28 44.38 24.43 -57.98
N ASP A 29 43.66 23.46 -57.46
CA ASP A 29 44.23 22.44 -56.61
C ASP A 29 44.81 21.26 -57.40
N SER A 30 45.49 20.34 -56.72
CA SER A 30 46.19 19.19 -57.31
C SER A 30 45.28 18.19 -58.04
N VAL A 31 43.96 18.25 -57.80
CA VAL A 31 42.94 17.39 -58.43
C VAL A 31 42.21 18.15 -59.55
N GLY A 32 42.60 19.40 -59.82
CA GLY A 32 42.04 20.20 -60.90
C GLY A 32 40.74 20.94 -60.55
N VAL A 33 40.38 21.02 -59.27
CA VAL A 33 39.25 21.86 -58.81
C VAL A 33 39.73 23.30 -58.72
N LEU A 34 38.99 24.20 -59.36
CA LEU A 34 39.23 25.64 -59.23
C LEU A 34 38.48 26.17 -58.00
N TRP A 35 39.24 26.62 -57.01
CA TRP A 35 38.77 27.34 -55.85
C TRP A 35 38.72 28.84 -56.13
N ILE A 36 37.56 29.43 -55.87
CA ILE A 36 37.24 30.81 -56.15
C ILE A 36 36.98 31.50 -54.82
N GLY A 37 37.93 32.36 -54.41
CA GLY A 37 37.73 33.25 -53.28
C GLY A 37 37.03 34.53 -53.75
N THR A 38 36.02 34.96 -52.99
CA THR A 38 35.23 36.15 -53.29
C THR A 38 35.15 37.06 -52.07
N ALA A 39 34.58 38.26 -52.24
CA ALA A 39 34.29 39.17 -51.14
C ALA A 39 33.24 38.65 -50.12
N ALA A 40 32.55 37.54 -50.40
CA ALA A 40 31.54 36.95 -49.52
C ALA A 40 31.73 35.43 -49.36
N GLY A 41 32.99 34.98 -49.30
CA GLY A 41 33.33 33.58 -49.06
C GLY A 41 33.84 32.83 -50.29
N ILE A 42 33.82 31.50 -50.19
CA ILE A 42 34.48 30.58 -51.12
C ILE A 42 33.50 29.80 -52.00
N ALA A 43 33.88 29.56 -53.24
CA ALA A 43 33.24 28.65 -54.17
C ALA A 43 34.26 27.67 -54.79
N SER A 44 33.75 26.56 -55.30
CA SER A 44 34.49 25.61 -56.12
C SER A 44 33.88 25.54 -57.51
N PHE A 45 34.71 25.31 -58.51
CA PHE A 45 34.32 25.10 -59.88
C PHE A 45 34.91 23.79 -60.39
N ALA A 46 34.02 22.84 -60.70
CA ALA A 46 34.35 21.53 -61.22
C ALA A 46 33.25 21.07 -62.18
N GLY A 47 33.64 20.48 -63.33
CA GLY A 47 32.67 19.93 -64.30
C GLY A 47 31.65 20.94 -64.84
N ASP A 48 32.07 22.18 -65.11
CA ASP A 48 31.27 23.33 -65.60
C ASP A 48 30.19 23.88 -64.65
N HIS A 49 30.25 23.52 -63.36
CA HIS A 49 29.31 24.02 -62.34
C HIS A 49 30.06 24.69 -61.19
N ILE A 50 29.56 25.84 -60.75
CA ILE A 50 30.00 26.52 -59.53
C ILE A 50 29.19 25.98 -58.36
N LYS A 51 29.88 25.61 -57.28
CA LYS A 51 29.27 25.16 -56.03
C LYS A 51 29.86 25.96 -54.88
N SER A 52 28.98 26.62 -54.13
CA SER A 52 29.28 27.16 -52.81
C SER A 52 28.83 26.16 -51.74
N PRO A 53 29.57 26.00 -50.63
CA PRO A 53 29.12 25.13 -49.55
C PRO A 53 27.88 25.75 -48.88
N ARG A 54 26.84 24.95 -48.62
CA ARG A 54 25.51 25.44 -48.20
C ARG A 54 25.50 25.96 -46.76
N LYS A 55 26.22 25.26 -45.88
CA LYS A 55 26.36 25.61 -44.47
C LYS A 55 27.85 25.73 -44.15
N VAL A 56 28.29 26.96 -43.88
CA VAL A 56 29.68 27.28 -43.56
C VAL A 56 29.74 28.13 -42.28
N PRO A 57 30.78 27.96 -41.45
CA PRO A 57 31.08 28.89 -40.37
C PRO A 57 31.20 30.34 -40.85
N ASN A 58 30.91 31.30 -39.99
CA ASN A 58 30.96 32.73 -40.33
C ASN A 58 32.33 33.16 -40.87
N SER A 59 33.42 32.56 -40.38
CA SER A 59 34.78 32.85 -40.84
C SER A 59 34.99 32.54 -42.33
N LEU A 60 34.32 31.52 -42.90
CA LEU A 60 34.38 31.20 -44.34
C LEU A 60 33.44 32.03 -45.21
N GLN A 61 32.60 32.88 -44.63
CA GLN A 61 31.74 33.82 -45.35
C GLN A 61 32.41 35.19 -45.57
N GLU A 62 33.53 35.43 -44.88
CA GLU A 62 34.32 36.65 -45.04
C GLU A 62 35.01 36.75 -46.41
N PRO A 63 35.50 37.94 -46.81
CA PRO A 63 36.36 38.08 -47.98
C PRO A 63 37.55 37.13 -47.94
N ILE A 64 37.72 36.31 -48.99
CA ILE A 64 38.80 35.34 -49.09
C ILE A 64 39.97 35.96 -49.85
N PHE A 65 41.12 36.16 -49.20
CA PHE A 65 42.25 36.84 -49.81
C PHE A 65 43.34 35.92 -50.35
N GLY A 66 43.38 34.67 -49.90
CA GLY A 66 44.33 33.68 -50.42
C GLY A 66 43.92 32.26 -50.09
N ILE A 67 44.33 31.34 -50.98
CA ILE A 67 44.05 29.91 -50.87
C ILE A 67 45.31 29.17 -51.31
N ALA A 68 45.75 28.18 -50.52
CA ALA A 68 46.78 27.23 -50.90
C ALA A 68 46.39 25.82 -50.45
N GLU A 69 46.99 24.81 -51.07
CA GLU A 69 46.81 23.41 -50.72
C GLU A 69 48.07 22.89 -50.01
N ASP A 70 47.90 22.15 -48.92
CA ASP A 70 49.00 21.41 -48.31
C ASP A 70 49.25 20.06 -48.98
N ARG A 71 50.34 19.39 -48.63
CA ARG A 71 50.69 18.07 -49.18
C ARG A 71 49.67 16.96 -48.90
N HIS A 72 48.73 17.17 -47.98
CA HIS A 72 47.66 16.23 -47.66
C HIS A 72 46.36 16.54 -48.40
N GLY A 73 46.36 17.54 -49.29
CA GLY A 73 45.19 17.95 -50.04
C GLY A 73 44.18 18.77 -49.24
N ASN A 74 44.56 19.29 -48.06
CA ASN A 74 43.72 20.21 -47.31
C ASN A 74 44.03 21.65 -47.71
N LEU A 75 43.04 22.52 -47.56
CA LEU A 75 43.15 23.91 -47.96
C LEU A 75 43.49 24.79 -46.76
N TRP A 76 44.43 25.70 -47.00
CA TRP A 76 44.76 26.81 -46.13
C TRP A 76 44.22 28.08 -46.75
N ILE A 77 43.43 28.82 -45.97
CA ILE A 77 42.64 29.95 -46.45
C ILE A 77 42.93 31.15 -45.55
N ALA A 78 43.31 32.28 -46.15
CA ALA A 78 43.37 33.56 -45.45
C ALA A 78 42.12 34.38 -45.81
N THR A 79 41.37 34.77 -44.78
CA THR A 79 40.20 35.64 -44.92
C THR A 79 40.56 37.07 -44.52
N ALA A 80 39.57 37.96 -44.47
CA ALA A 80 39.77 39.30 -43.94
C ALA A 80 40.28 39.29 -42.49
N ASN A 81 39.79 38.38 -41.64
CA ASN A 81 40.11 38.39 -40.21
C ASN A 81 40.70 37.07 -39.68
N HIS A 82 40.72 36.00 -40.46
CA HIS A 82 41.04 34.64 -40.00
C HIS A 82 42.06 33.93 -40.90
N ILE A 83 42.84 33.03 -40.29
CA ILE A 83 43.63 32.01 -40.99
C ILE A 83 43.00 30.65 -40.71
N LEU A 84 42.59 29.94 -41.76
CA LEU A 84 41.78 28.74 -41.68
C LEU A 84 42.49 27.55 -42.33
N HIS A 85 42.31 26.37 -41.76
CA HIS A 85 42.66 25.09 -42.37
C HIS A 85 41.42 24.23 -42.47
N VAL A 86 41.13 23.74 -43.66
CA VAL A 86 39.87 23.07 -43.99
C VAL A 86 40.14 21.85 -44.85
N LYS A 87 39.49 20.73 -44.52
CA LYS A 87 39.54 19.53 -45.36
C LYS A 87 38.83 19.80 -46.69
N ARG A 88 39.50 19.54 -47.82
CA ARG A 88 38.94 19.71 -49.17
C ARG A 88 37.57 19.05 -49.32
N ASN A 89 37.46 17.79 -48.89
CA ASN A 89 36.22 17.02 -49.05
C ASN A 89 35.04 17.62 -48.27
N SER A 90 35.29 18.26 -47.12
CA SER A 90 34.24 18.93 -46.34
C SER A 90 33.66 20.13 -47.10
N LEU A 91 34.50 20.89 -47.82
CA LEU A 91 34.06 22.00 -48.68
C LEU A 91 33.25 21.53 -49.90
N ILE A 92 33.64 20.42 -50.52
CA ILE A 92 32.95 19.87 -51.70
C ILE A 92 31.59 19.27 -51.33
N ASN A 93 31.50 18.58 -50.18
CA ASN A 93 30.28 17.91 -49.73
C ASN A 93 29.22 18.88 -49.19
N GLY A 94 29.60 20.13 -48.88
CA GLY A 94 28.68 21.24 -48.65
C GLY A 94 28.05 21.32 -47.26
N ALA A 95 28.41 20.41 -46.35
CA ALA A 95 28.00 20.43 -44.94
C ALA A 95 29.25 20.56 -44.06
N LEU A 96 29.60 21.79 -43.68
CA LEU A 96 30.65 22.03 -42.70
C LEU A 96 30.06 22.19 -41.31
N THR A 97 30.69 21.51 -40.37
CA THR A 97 30.56 21.77 -38.93
C THR A 97 31.72 22.64 -38.47
N GLU A 98 31.61 23.29 -37.30
CA GLU A 98 32.74 24.04 -36.72
C GLU A 98 33.99 23.17 -36.53
N THR A 99 33.84 21.84 -36.39
CA THR A 99 34.97 20.90 -36.28
C THR A 99 35.67 20.60 -37.61
N ASP A 100 35.08 20.96 -38.76
CA ASP A 100 35.69 20.78 -40.08
C ASP A 100 36.65 21.91 -40.46
N VAL A 101 36.58 23.03 -39.74
CA VAL A 101 37.35 24.25 -39.98
C VAL A 101 38.21 24.53 -38.75
N ARG A 102 39.52 24.46 -38.92
CA ARG A 102 40.45 24.86 -37.88
C ARG A 102 40.88 26.30 -38.11
N GLU A 103 40.51 27.19 -37.19
CA GLU A 103 41.02 28.56 -37.16
C GLU A 103 42.37 28.58 -36.42
N TYR A 104 43.31 29.36 -36.92
CA TYR A 104 44.59 29.64 -36.27
C TYR A 104 44.63 31.09 -35.81
N GLY A 105 45.05 31.28 -34.56
CA GLY A 105 45.13 32.59 -33.92
C GLY A 105 46.50 32.90 -33.34
N LEU A 106 46.56 33.98 -32.56
CA LEU A 106 47.78 34.40 -31.85
C LEU A 106 48.28 33.30 -30.87
N ALA A 107 47.34 32.59 -30.24
CA ALA A 107 47.65 31.48 -29.34
C ALA A 107 48.29 30.26 -30.06
N ASP A 108 48.12 30.15 -31.38
CA ASP A 108 48.78 29.12 -32.19
C ASP A 108 50.16 29.59 -32.71
N GLY A 109 50.61 30.79 -32.30
CA GLY A 109 51.91 31.36 -32.66
C GLY A 109 51.88 32.31 -33.86
N LEU A 110 50.71 32.67 -34.39
CA LEU A 110 50.60 33.69 -35.43
C LEU A 110 50.84 35.10 -34.87
N TYR A 111 51.44 35.98 -35.65
CA TYR A 111 51.60 37.40 -35.29
C TYR A 111 50.39 38.27 -35.66
N GLY A 112 49.55 37.79 -36.58
CA GLY A 112 48.30 38.41 -37.01
C GLY A 112 47.40 37.38 -37.68
N THR A 113 46.10 37.62 -37.66
CA THR A 113 45.09 36.72 -38.26
C THR A 113 44.42 37.33 -39.49
N GLU A 114 44.55 38.63 -39.69
CA GLU A 114 43.99 39.34 -40.84
C GLU A 114 44.84 39.10 -42.09
N GLY A 115 44.23 38.48 -43.09
CA GLY A 115 44.85 38.30 -44.40
C GLY A 115 44.97 39.62 -45.16
N VAL A 116 45.85 39.66 -46.15
CA VAL A 116 46.01 40.83 -47.03
C VAL A 116 45.55 40.51 -48.45
N LYS A 117 44.75 41.39 -49.06
CA LYS A 117 44.33 41.31 -50.46
C LYS A 117 45.52 41.59 -51.40
N ARG A 118 46.36 40.58 -51.61
CA ARG A 118 47.55 40.62 -52.49
C ARG A 118 47.61 39.37 -53.35
N TYR A 119 48.23 39.48 -54.52
CA TYR A 119 48.50 38.32 -55.36
C TYR A 119 49.39 37.34 -54.59
N ARG A 120 48.94 36.07 -54.46
CA ARG A 120 49.63 35.00 -53.72
C ARG A 120 49.85 35.31 -52.24
N SER A 121 48.81 35.79 -51.56
CA SER A 121 48.86 36.06 -50.12
C SER A 121 49.02 34.81 -49.24
N VAL A 122 48.70 33.63 -49.79
CA VAL A 122 48.94 32.31 -49.19
C VAL A 122 49.62 31.41 -50.23
N VAL A 123 50.72 30.76 -49.88
CA VAL A 123 51.49 29.89 -50.79
C VAL A 123 52.05 28.69 -50.07
N ALA A 124 51.90 27.49 -50.65
CA ALA A 124 52.64 26.32 -50.24
C ALA A 124 53.99 26.24 -50.96
N ASP A 125 55.07 25.97 -50.24
CA ASP A 125 56.40 25.77 -50.82
C ASP A 125 56.67 24.30 -51.20
N SER A 126 57.79 24.06 -51.88
CA SER A 126 58.19 22.71 -52.30
C SER A 126 58.54 21.79 -51.13
N GLN A 127 58.78 22.31 -49.93
CA GLN A 127 59.04 21.54 -48.71
C GLN A 127 57.75 21.17 -47.97
N GLY A 128 56.61 21.73 -48.38
CA GLY A 128 55.30 21.50 -47.79
C GLY A 128 54.96 22.45 -46.65
N HIS A 129 55.72 23.53 -46.45
CA HIS A 129 55.30 24.62 -45.58
C HIS A 129 54.26 25.48 -46.28
N VAL A 130 53.40 26.12 -45.48
CA VAL A 130 52.42 27.08 -45.98
C VAL A 130 52.73 28.45 -45.41
N TRP A 131 52.97 29.40 -46.31
CA TRP A 131 53.32 30.77 -46.00
C TRP A 131 52.09 31.67 -46.12
N PHE A 132 51.88 32.52 -45.12
CA PHE A 132 50.77 33.47 -45.04
C PHE A 132 51.30 34.88 -44.91
N SER A 133 50.83 35.77 -45.77
CA SER A 133 50.96 37.20 -45.57
C SER A 133 49.77 37.73 -44.79
N THR A 134 50.05 38.37 -43.67
CA THR A 134 49.07 38.97 -42.76
C THR A 134 49.33 40.47 -42.63
N ASN A 135 48.40 41.21 -42.06
CA ASN A 135 48.57 42.64 -41.76
C ASN A 135 49.77 42.95 -40.85
N ARG A 136 50.27 41.95 -40.09
CA ARG A 136 51.40 42.07 -39.16
C ARG A 136 52.68 41.38 -39.61
N GLY A 137 52.73 40.93 -40.87
CA GLY A 137 53.92 40.34 -41.48
C GLY A 137 53.69 38.94 -42.03
N LEU A 138 54.79 38.21 -42.23
CA LEU A 138 54.80 36.87 -42.81
C LEU A 138 54.79 35.81 -41.69
N SER A 139 53.91 34.82 -41.80
CA SER A 139 53.87 33.65 -40.91
C SER A 139 54.03 32.36 -41.74
N VAL A 140 54.58 31.31 -41.14
CA VAL A 140 54.76 30.01 -41.79
C VAL A 140 54.20 28.90 -40.92
N ALA A 141 53.38 28.04 -41.51
CA ALA A 141 52.89 26.81 -40.89
C ALA A 141 53.62 25.61 -41.48
N ASN A 142 53.92 24.62 -40.63
CA ASN A 142 54.38 23.30 -41.04
C ASN A 142 53.27 22.27 -40.75
N PRO A 143 52.43 21.92 -41.75
CA PRO A 143 51.31 21.00 -41.57
C PRO A 143 51.74 19.60 -41.10
N ALA A 144 52.90 19.11 -41.57
CA ALA A 144 53.41 17.79 -41.20
C ALA A 144 53.76 17.71 -39.71
N ARG A 145 54.37 18.77 -39.16
CA ARG A 145 54.68 18.85 -37.72
C ARG A 145 53.41 19.01 -36.89
N ALA A 146 52.45 19.82 -37.32
CA ALA A 146 51.18 20.00 -36.61
C ALA A 146 50.42 18.68 -36.45
N ALA A 147 50.33 17.86 -37.51
CA ALA A 147 49.66 16.57 -37.47
C ALA A 147 50.36 15.53 -36.56
N ALA A 148 51.70 15.53 -36.53
CA ALA A 148 52.48 14.55 -35.77
C ALA A 148 52.52 14.81 -34.25
N THR A 149 52.23 16.04 -33.81
CA THR A 149 52.38 16.44 -32.39
C THR A 149 51.04 16.46 -31.63
N SER A 150 49.96 15.97 -32.26
CA SER A 150 48.60 15.99 -31.70
C SER A 150 48.42 14.91 -30.63
N ALA A 151 48.81 15.20 -29.39
CA ALA A 151 48.56 14.32 -28.25
C ALA A 151 47.09 14.38 -27.82
N PRO A 152 46.48 13.27 -27.34
CA PRO A 152 45.15 13.29 -26.76
C PRO A 152 45.13 14.17 -25.49
N ALA A 153 44.02 14.87 -25.24
CA ALA A 153 43.84 15.57 -23.98
C ALA A 153 43.61 14.55 -22.85
N LEU A 154 44.33 14.71 -21.74
CA LEU A 154 44.10 13.94 -20.52
C LEU A 154 43.04 14.65 -19.68
N VAL A 155 41.92 14.00 -19.42
CA VAL A 155 40.84 14.59 -18.62
C VAL A 155 40.92 14.10 -17.17
N HIS A 156 40.68 15.01 -16.24
CA HIS A 156 40.68 14.75 -14.81
C HIS A 156 39.45 15.39 -14.15
N ILE A 157 38.83 14.69 -13.22
CA ILE A 157 37.71 15.21 -12.43
C ILE A 157 38.31 15.82 -11.16
N GLU A 158 38.23 17.15 -11.04
CA GLU A 158 38.82 17.90 -9.92
C GLU A 158 37.99 17.78 -8.64
N GLY A 159 36.66 17.67 -8.79
CA GLY A 159 35.77 17.70 -7.65
C GLY A 159 34.35 17.30 -8.00
N VAL A 160 33.66 16.77 -6.99
CA VAL A 160 32.23 16.50 -7.02
C VAL A 160 31.60 17.24 -5.85
N GLU A 161 30.46 17.87 -6.09
CA GLU A 161 29.78 18.72 -5.13
C GLU A 161 28.29 18.40 -5.07
N GLY A 162 27.74 18.33 -3.86
CA GLY A 162 26.30 18.19 -3.59
C GLY A 162 25.79 19.41 -2.82
N ASP A 163 24.81 20.12 -3.41
CA ASP A 163 24.16 21.30 -2.81
C ASP A 163 25.14 22.35 -2.23
N GLY A 164 26.30 22.58 -2.87
CA GLY A 164 27.32 23.52 -2.39
C GLY A 164 28.47 22.88 -1.60
N THR A 165 28.35 21.60 -1.20
CA THR A 165 29.33 20.92 -0.35
C THR A 165 30.22 20.00 -1.17
N GLN A 166 31.54 20.22 -1.11
CA GLN A 166 32.52 19.40 -1.82
C GLN A 166 32.67 18.02 -1.15
N LEU A 167 32.67 16.97 -1.97
CA LEU A 167 32.80 15.58 -1.54
C LEU A 167 34.23 15.08 -1.77
N ASP A 168 34.68 14.17 -0.89
CA ASP A 168 35.98 13.51 -1.00
C ASP A 168 35.94 12.43 -2.08
N LEU A 169 36.89 12.48 -3.01
CA LEU A 169 37.04 11.52 -4.11
C LEU A 169 37.94 10.33 -3.75
N GLY A 170 38.55 10.32 -2.56
CA GLY A 170 39.43 9.25 -2.08
C GLY A 170 38.71 7.96 -1.66
N GLY A 171 37.38 7.98 -1.57
CA GLY A 171 36.55 6.85 -1.14
C GLY A 171 35.25 6.72 -1.93
N PRO A 172 34.34 5.82 -1.51
CA PRO A 172 33.03 5.70 -2.12
C PRO A 172 32.21 6.97 -1.88
N ILE A 173 31.66 7.53 -2.96
CA ILE A 173 30.94 8.81 -2.93
C ILE A 173 29.46 8.54 -2.72
N HIS A 174 28.93 9.04 -1.61
CA HIS A 174 27.53 8.94 -1.25
C HIS A 174 26.92 10.34 -1.15
N PHE A 175 25.81 10.55 -1.85
CA PHE A 175 25.02 11.76 -1.71
C PHE A 175 23.93 11.56 -0.67
N PRO A 176 23.79 12.49 0.28
CA PRO A 176 22.74 12.42 1.27
C PRO A 176 21.35 12.50 0.60
N PRO A 177 20.34 11.86 1.22
CA PRO A 177 18.99 11.88 0.69
C PRO A 177 18.46 13.32 0.60
N GLY A 178 17.90 13.66 -0.56
CA GLY A 178 17.35 14.99 -0.82
C GLY A 178 18.34 15.99 -1.44
N THR A 179 19.54 15.55 -1.82
CA THR A 179 20.46 16.38 -2.63
C THR A 179 19.77 16.86 -3.90
N ARG A 180 19.67 18.18 -4.10
CA ARG A 180 18.92 18.75 -5.23
C ARG A 180 19.80 19.06 -6.43
N ARG A 181 21.06 19.43 -6.18
CA ARG A 181 22.01 19.86 -7.21
C ARG A 181 23.32 19.12 -7.03
N THR A 182 23.74 18.44 -8.08
CA THR A 182 25.00 17.71 -8.14
C THR A 182 25.88 18.30 -9.24
N THR A 183 27.07 18.78 -8.86
CA THR A 183 28.00 19.45 -9.77
C THR A 183 29.30 18.67 -9.88
N PHE A 184 29.74 18.41 -11.10
CA PHE A 184 31.01 17.78 -11.43
C PHE A 184 31.93 18.84 -12.03
N ARG A 185 33.11 19.04 -11.43
CA ARG A 185 34.16 19.93 -11.96
C ARG A 185 35.28 19.09 -12.56
N PHE A 186 35.71 19.44 -13.76
CA PHE A 186 36.71 18.69 -14.51
C PHE A 186 37.60 19.58 -15.36
N VAL A 187 38.82 19.10 -15.63
CA VAL A 187 39.82 19.80 -16.42
C VAL A 187 40.43 18.87 -17.46
N GLY A 188 40.61 19.39 -18.67
CA GLY A 188 41.33 18.72 -19.75
C GLY A 188 42.72 19.32 -19.88
N LEU A 189 43.73 18.49 -19.70
CA LEU A 189 45.13 18.84 -19.80
C LEU A 189 45.57 18.75 -21.27
N SER A 190 45.77 19.90 -21.88
CA SER A 190 46.37 20.09 -23.20
C SER A 190 47.40 21.22 -23.11
N LEU A 191 48.69 20.88 -23.18
CA LEU A 191 49.80 21.82 -22.97
C LEU A 191 50.02 22.77 -24.15
N SER A 192 49.53 22.43 -25.35
CA SER A 192 49.66 23.24 -26.56
C SER A 192 48.71 24.44 -26.56
N ASN A 193 47.43 24.20 -26.27
CA ASN A 193 46.40 25.24 -26.19
C ASN A 193 45.21 24.73 -25.36
N SER A 194 45.12 25.18 -24.10
CA SER A 194 44.09 24.73 -23.15
C SER A 194 42.71 25.38 -23.37
N GLU A 195 42.63 26.52 -24.07
CA GLU A 195 41.36 27.24 -24.31
C GLU A 195 40.53 26.61 -25.44
N ARG A 196 41.18 25.82 -26.30
CA ARG A 196 40.54 25.09 -27.40
C ARG A 196 40.03 23.71 -27.01
N VAL A 197 40.36 23.24 -25.81
CA VAL A 197 39.83 21.99 -25.28
C VAL A 197 38.31 22.09 -25.20
N ARG A 198 37.63 21.08 -25.71
CA ARG A 198 36.18 20.91 -25.59
C ARG A 198 35.91 19.65 -24.77
N TYR A 199 34.78 19.65 -24.07
CA TYR A 199 34.37 18.56 -23.20
C TYR A 199 33.07 17.95 -23.69
N ARG A 200 32.95 16.64 -23.48
CA ARG A 200 31.69 15.91 -23.57
C ARG A 200 31.54 15.09 -22.31
N TYR A 201 30.35 15.08 -21.76
CA TYR A 201 30.06 14.31 -20.55
C TYR A 201 28.74 13.56 -20.70
N ARG A 202 28.56 12.56 -19.84
CA ARG A 202 27.30 11.83 -19.67
C ARG A 202 27.23 11.22 -18.28
N LEU A 203 26.01 11.00 -17.83
CA LEU A 203 25.69 10.26 -16.63
C LEU A 203 25.02 8.94 -17.02
N ASP A 204 25.70 7.83 -16.74
CA ASP A 204 25.17 6.49 -17.00
C ASP A 204 23.82 6.31 -16.27
N SER A 205 22.85 5.67 -16.93
CA SER A 205 21.48 5.45 -16.42
C SER A 205 20.62 6.71 -16.26
N PHE A 206 21.09 7.88 -16.72
CA PHE A 206 20.31 9.13 -16.76
C PHE A 206 20.29 9.74 -18.18
N ASP A 207 21.45 9.89 -18.80
CA ASP A 207 21.57 10.45 -20.16
C ASP A 207 21.40 9.37 -21.25
N ARG A 208 20.80 9.76 -22.39
CA ARG A 208 20.63 8.88 -23.56
C ARG A 208 21.92 8.74 -24.40
N GLY A 209 22.86 9.66 -24.24
CA GLY A 209 24.08 9.76 -25.03
C GLY A 209 25.04 10.80 -24.47
N TRP A 210 26.12 11.07 -25.19
CA TRP A 210 27.05 12.14 -24.84
C TRP A 210 26.42 13.52 -25.03
N SER A 211 26.78 14.48 -24.18
CA SER A 211 26.44 15.89 -24.38
C SER A 211 27.03 16.44 -25.69
N GLU A 212 26.51 17.58 -26.14
CA GLU A 212 27.20 18.37 -27.16
C GLU A 212 28.56 18.86 -26.64
N PRO A 213 29.56 19.07 -27.53
CA PRO A 213 30.83 19.65 -27.15
C PRO A 213 30.65 21.00 -26.46
N THR A 214 31.23 21.17 -25.28
CA THR A 214 31.16 22.42 -24.51
C THR A 214 32.55 22.90 -24.09
N THR A 215 32.68 24.19 -23.81
CA THR A 215 33.86 24.79 -23.16
C THR A 215 33.76 24.77 -21.64
N ASN A 216 32.56 24.54 -21.11
CA ASN A 216 32.32 24.57 -19.68
C ASN A 216 33.05 23.40 -19.02
N ARG A 217 33.74 23.71 -17.92
CA ARG A 217 34.48 22.76 -17.08
C ARG A 217 33.62 22.16 -15.97
N GLU A 218 32.31 22.39 -16.04
CA GLU A 218 31.35 21.97 -15.05
C GLU A 218 30.13 21.32 -15.72
N ALA A 219 29.64 20.24 -15.12
CA ALA A 219 28.36 19.63 -15.46
C ALA A 219 27.48 19.59 -14.21
N THR A 220 26.23 20.04 -14.33
CA THR A 220 25.26 20.04 -13.23
C THR A 220 24.07 19.14 -13.55
N TYR A 221 23.72 18.26 -12.61
CA TYR A 221 22.52 17.44 -12.64
C TYR A 221 21.62 17.82 -11.46
N ASN A 222 20.30 17.85 -11.68
CA ASN A 222 19.33 18.25 -10.67
C ASN A 222 18.39 17.10 -10.31
N ASN A 223 18.03 17.00 -9.03
CA ASN A 223 17.06 16.05 -8.48
C ASN A 223 17.30 14.60 -8.94
N LEU A 224 18.54 14.13 -8.82
CA LEU A 224 18.86 12.73 -9.09
C LEU A 224 18.06 11.82 -8.15
N GLY A 225 17.46 10.78 -8.72
CA GLY A 225 16.73 9.78 -7.95
C GLY A 225 17.66 8.91 -7.12
N VAL A 226 17.08 8.09 -6.25
CA VAL A 226 17.82 7.06 -5.52
C VAL A 226 18.42 6.07 -6.51
N GLY A 227 19.70 5.76 -6.37
CA GLY A 227 20.37 4.76 -7.20
C GLY A 227 21.86 4.98 -7.33
N THR A 228 22.49 4.06 -8.06
CA THR A 228 23.92 4.11 -8.39
C THR A 228 24.12 4.72 -9.77
N TYR A 229 25.02 5.69 -9.85
CA TYR A 229 25.33 6.41 -11.08
C TYR A 229 26.82 6.39 -11.36
N ARG A 230 27.17 6.62 -12.62
CA ARG A 230 28.55 6.80 -13.06
C ARG A 230 28.64 7.99 -14.00
N PHE A 231 29.28 9.06 -13.54
CA PHE A 231 29.57 10.20 -14.37
C PHE A 231 30.81 9.91 -15.21
N ARG A 232 30.76 10.26 -16.49
CA ARG A 232 31.87 10.11 -17.44
C ARG A 232 32.10 11.41 -18.17
N VAL A 233 33.36 11.76 -18.35
CA VAL A 233 33.78 12.93 -19.11
C VAL A 233 34.96 12.58 -20.00
N MET A 234 34.98 13.14 -21.20
CA MET A 234 36.12 13.11 -22.12
C MET A 234 36.40 14.52 -22.62
N ALA A 235 37.66 14.75 -23.01
CA ALA A 235 38.12 16.02 -23.53
C ALA A 235 38.68 15.84 -24.95
N SER A 236 38.44 16.82 -25.82
CA SER A 236 39.16 16.94 -27.08
C SER A 236 40.51 17.60 -26.85
N ASN A 237 41.51 17.26 -27.66
CA ASN A 237 42.72 18.07 -27.71
C ASN A 237 42.48 19.40 -28.45
N SER A 238 43.53 20.23 -28.57
CA SER A 238 43.50 21.52 -29.29
C SER A 238 43.09 21.40 -30.76
N ASP A 239 43.15 20.18 -31.30
CA ASP A 239 42.93 19.87 -32.71
C ASP A 239 41.57 19.22 -32.96
N GLY A 240 40.73 19.13 -31.92
CA GLY A 240 39.38 18.59 -32.00
C GLY A 240 39.32 17.06 -32.05
N LEU A 241 40.44 16.36 -31.76
CA LEU A 241 40.45 14.91 -31.68
C LEU A 241 39.92 14.43 -30.33
N TRP A 242 39.00 13.48 -30.38
CA TRP A 242 38.35 12.82 -29.24
C TRP A 242 38.88 11.39 -29.08
N ASN A 243 40.18 11.25 -28.88
CA ASN A 243 40.87 9.96 -28.78
C ASN A 243 41.55 9.74 -27.42
N GLY A 244 41.24 10.59 -26.43
CA GLY A 244 41.72 10.46 -25.05
C GLY A 244 40.92 9.47 -24.22
N SER A 245 41.50 9.08 -23.08
CA SER A 245 40.82 8.25 -22.07
C SER A 245 39.68 9.02 -21.39
N GLU A 246 38.56 8.35 -21.14
CA GLU A 246 37.48 8.88 -20.30
C GLU A 246 37.92 8.97 -18.83
N ALA A 247 37.59 10.06 -18.14
CA ALA A 247 37.59 10.08 -16.67
C ALA A 247 36.19 9.73 -16.17
N THR A 248 36.13 8.89 -15.13
CA THR A 248 34.87 8.40 -14.59
C THR A 248 34.86 8.49 -13.08
N VAL A 249 33.70 8.83 -12.51
CA VAL A 249 33.47 8.79 -11.06
C VAL A 249 32.14 8.09 -10.78
N GLY A 250 32.16 7.11 -9.89
CA GLY A 250 30.98 6.37 -9.44
C GLY A 250 30.46 6.95 -8.13
N PHE A 251 29.14 7.08 -8.00
CA PHE A 251 28.51 7.57 -6.79
C PHE A 251 27.13 6.94 -6.59
N GLU A 252 26.63 6.99 -5.36
CA GLU A 252 25.31 6.50 -4.98
C GLU A 252 24.50 7.61 -4.30
N VAL A 253 23.22 7.72 -4.65
CA VAL A 253 22.26 8.61 -3.99
C VAL A 253 21.45 7.79 -3.01
N GLU A 254 21.59 8.09 -1.71
CA GLU A 254 20.94 7.31 -0.65
C GLU A 254 19.41 7.54 -0.61
N PRO A 255 18.63 6.50 -0.24
CA PRO A 255 17.19 6.63 -0.04
C PRO A 255 16.86 7.43 1.22
N ALA A 256 15.90 8.35 1.12
CA ALA A 256 15.36 9.03 2.29
C ALA A 256 14.58 8.07 3.20
N LEU A 257 14.46 8.39 4.49
CA LEU A 257 13.76 7.54 5.47
C LEU A 257 12.34 7.14 5.01
N TRP A 258 11.57 8.05 4.42
CA TRP A 258 10.22 7.77 3.92
C TRP A 258 10.18 6.96 2.61
N GLN A 259 11.30 6.83 1.92
CA GLN A 259 11.44 6.01 0.71
C GLN A 259 11.77 4.55 1.05
N THR A 260 12.17 4.27 2.29
CA THR A 260 12.45 2.91 2.76
C THR A 260 11.16 2.08 2.91
N TRP A 261 11.26 0.78 2.65
CA TRP A 261 10.10 -0.11 2.66
C TRP A 261 9.55 -0.36 4.07
N TRP A 262 10.42 -0.44 5.09
CA TRP A 262 10.00 -0.59 6.49
C TRP A 262 9.25 0.63 7.00
N PHE A 263 9.66 1.85 6.63
CA PHE A 263 8.93 3.06 7.02
C PHE A 263 7.54 3.10 6.39
N ARG A 264 7.41 2.77 5.11
CA ARG A 264 6.12 2.68 4.41
C ARG A 264 5.21 1.64 5.07
N PHE A 265 5.75 0.47 5.41
CA PHE A 265 4.99 -0.57 6.10
C PHE A 265 4.56 -0.12 7.50
N SER A 266 5.45 0.49 8.26
CA SER A 266 5.14 1.03 9.59
C SER A 266 4.02 2.06 9.52
N PHE A 267 4.05 2.95 8.53
CA PHE A 267 3.02 3.97 8.34
C PHE A 267 1.65 3.35 8.01
N ILE A 268 1.61 2.38 7.10
CA ILE A 268 0.39 1.62 6.77
C ILE A 268 -0.14 0.87 8.00
N LEU A 269 0.76 0.24 8.77
CA LEU A 269 0.41 -0.49 9.98
C LEU A 269 -0.21 0.44 11.03
N THR A 270 0.38 1.62 11.27
CA THR A 270 -0.21 2.62 12.19
C THR A 270 -1.57 3.11 11.72
N LEU A 271 -1.76 3.31 10.40
CA LEU A 271 -3.03 3.72 9.83
C LEU A 271 -4.11 2.63 9.99
N ALA A 272 -3.73 1.35 9.93
CA ALA A 272 -4.63 0.21 10.12
C ALA A 272 -4.96 -0.07 11.60
N LEU A 273 -4.00 0.14 12.51
CA LEU A 273 -4.21 -0.06 13.96
C LEU A 273 -5.14 0.98 14.58
N MET A 274 -5.13 2.22 14.08
CA MET A 274 -5.93 3.30 14.66
C MET A 274 -7.45 3.02 14.64
N PRO A 275 -8.07 2.60 13.51
CA PRO A 275 -9.46 2.14 13.48
C PRO A 275 -9.72 0.92 14.38
N TRP A 276 -8.78 -0.04 14.41
CA TRP A 276 -8.92 -1.25 15.22
C TRP A 276 -8.95 -0.93 16.72
N ILE A 277 -8.07 -0.04 17.20
CA ILE A 277 -8.06 0.44 18.59
C ILE A 277 -9.38 1.14 18.92
N VAL A 278 -9.85 2.04 18.06
CA VAL A 278 -11.13 2.74 18.26
C VAL A 278 -12.30 1.74 18.32
N TYR A 279 -12.32 0.74 17.44
CA TYR A 279 -13.32 -0.32 17.45
C TYR A 279 -13.28 -1.14 18.75
N ARG A 280 -12.08 -1.52 19.23
CA ARG A 280 -11.90 -2.24 20.50
C ARG A 280 -12.39 -1.43 21.69
N ILE A 281 -12.09 -0.13 21.75
CA ILE A 281 -12.59 0.77 22.80
C ILE A 281 -14.11 0.86 22.76
N ARG A 282 -14.71 1.04 21.57
CA ARG A 282 -16.18 1.09 21.39
C ARG A 282 -16.86 -0.19 21.84
N ILE A 283 -16.28 -1.35 21.56
CA ILE A 283 -16.80 -2.64 22.04
C ILE A 283 -16.78 -2.71 23.56
N HIS A 284 -15.65 -2.36 24.19
CA HIS A 284 -15.55 -2.40 25.65
C HIS A 284 -16.53 -1.43 26.33
N GLN A 285 -16.72 -0.23 25.78
CA GLN A 285 -17.72 0.72 26.28
C GLN A 285 -19.15 0.16 26.19
N LYS A 286 -19.52 -0.46 25.07
CA LYS A 286 -20.85 -1.07 24.91
C LYS A 286 -21.08 -2.23 25.86
N ILE A 287 -20.08 -3.09 26.06
CA ILE A 287 -20.17 -4.22 27.00
C ILE A 287 -20.36 -3.71 28.43
N ALA A 288 -19.61 -2.69 28.85
CA ALA A 288 -19.76 -2.10 30.18
C ALA A 288 -21.17 -1.51 30.41
N GLN A 289 -21.73 -0.80 29.43
CA GLN A 289 -23.09 -0.26 29.51
C GLN A 289 -24.17 -1.34 29.58
N LEU A 290 -23.98 -2.45 28.86
CA LEU A 290 -24.88 -3.59 28.91
C LEU A 290 -24.86 -4.24 30.30
N ASN A 291 -23.68 -4.47 30.88
CA ASN A 291 -23.54 -5.09 32.20
C ASN A 291 -24.25 -4.29 33.29
N VAL A 292 -24.11 -2.96 33.31
CA VAL A 292 -24.81 -2.10 34.28
C VAL A 292 -26.33 -2.25 34.15
N ARG A 293 -26.87 -2.19 32.93
CA ARG A 293 -28.32 -2.38 32.70
C ARG A 293 -28.81 -3.79 33.06
N PHE A 294 -27.94 -4.80 32.92
CA PHE A 294 -28.26 -6.16 33.34
C PHE A 294 -28.32 -6.28 34.87
N GLU A 295 -27.36 -5.68 35.58
CA GLU A 295 -27.36 -5.62 37.04
C GLU A 295 -28.59 -4.88 37.58
N GLU A 296 -28.94 -3.74 36.98
CA GLU A 296 -30.16 -2.99 37.33
C GLU A 296 -31.43 -3.84 37.17
N ARG A 297 -31.58 -4.54 36.03
CA ARG A 297 -32.76 -5.39 35.80
C ARG A 297 -32.81 -6.61 36.72
N LEU A 298 -31.66 -7.16 37.09
CA LEU A 298 -31.59 -8.27 38.03
C LEU A 298 -31.99 -7.81 39.44
N ALA A 299 -31.42 -6.70 39.90
CA ALA A 299 -31.72 -6.10 41.20
C ALA A 299 -33.20 -5.75 41.34
N GLU A 300 -33.80 -5.17 40.28
CA GLU A 300 -35.22 -4.83 40.28
C GLU A 300 -36.11 -6.07 40.37
N ARG A 301 -35.79 -7.14 39.63
CA ARG A 301 -36.55 -8.40 39.70
C ARG A 301 -36.43 -9.09 41.04
N THR A 302 -35.25 -9.07 41.67
CA THR A 302 -35.07 -9.60 43.02
C THR A 302 -35.84 -8.78 44.06
N ARG A 303 -35.86 -7.44 43.91
CA ARG A 303 -36.61 -6.55 44.80
C ARG A 303 -38.11 -6.77 44.68
N ILE A 304 -38.64 -6.82 43.45
CA ILE A 304 -40.05 -7.13 43.20
C ILE A 304 -40.42 -8.49 43.79
N ALA A 305 -39.55 -9.50 43.67
CA ALA A 305 -39.79 -10.81 44.27
C ALA A 305 -39.82 -10.78 45.80
N GLN A 306 -38.96 -9.99 46.45
CA GLN A 306 -38.98 -9.77 47.90
C GLN A 306 -40.22 -8.98 48.35
N ASP A 307 -40.53 -7.86 47.70
CA ASP A 307 -41.69 -7.03 48.04
C ASP A 307 -42.99 -7.82 47.88
N LEU A 308 -43.12 -8.61 46.81
CA LEU A 308 -44.27 -9.49 46.58
C LEU A 308 -44.36 -10.61 47.64
N HIS A 309 -43.21 -11.15 48.09
CA HIS A 309 -43.16 -12.16 49.14
C HIS A 309 -43.64 -11.59 50.49
N ASP A 310 -43.18 -10.40 50.84
CA ASP A 310 -43.44 -9.81 52.15
C ASP A 310 -44.86 -9.23 52.24
N THR A 311 -45.37 -8.61 51.18
CA THR A 311 -46.70 -7.99 51.22
C THR A 311 -47.84 -8.95 50.85
N LEU A 312 -47.68 -9.74 49.78
CA LEU A 312 -48.79 -10.52 49.24
C LEU A 312 -48.96 -11.85 49.97
N LEU A 313 -47.89 -12.62 50.18
CA LEU A 313 -48.01 -13.90 50.89
C LEU A 313 -48.35 -13.72 52.36
N GLN A 314 -47.75 -12.76 53.07
CA GLN A 314 -48.13 -12.50 54.47
C GLN A 314 -49.57 -12.03 54.59
N GLY A 315 -50.03 -11.15 53.69
CA GLY A 315 -51.42 -10.69 53.66
C GLY A 315 -52.41 -11.83 53.45
N VAL A 316 -52.16 -12.71 52.49
CA VAL A 316 -53.04 -13.87 52.22
C VAL A 316 -52.99 -14.90 53.35
N LEU A 317 -51.83 -15.12 53.98
CA LEU A 317 -51.69 -16.00 55.14
C LEU A 317 -52.50 -15.49 56.34
N SER A 318 -52.44 -14.18 56.59
CA SER A 318 -53.22 -13.52 57.64
C SER A 318 -54.72 -13.63 57.38
N ALA A 319 -55.16 -13.41 56.13
CA ALA A 319 -56.55 -13.57 55.74
C ALA A 319 -57.03 -15.03 55.87
N SER A 320 -56.18 -16.01 55.51
CA SER A 320 -56.47 -17.44 55.69
C SER A 320 -56.66 -17.82 57.16
N MET A 321 -55.82 -17.28 58.06
CA MET A 321 -55.96 -17.48 59.51
C MET A 321 -57.28 -16.90 60.05
N HIS A 322 -57.66 -15.69 59.63
CA HIS A 322 -58.96 -15.11 60.03
C HIS A 322 -60.14 -15.93 59.52
N LEU A 323 -60.06 -16.45 58.30
CA LEU A 323 -61.10 -17.28 57.72
C LEU A 323 -61.22 -18.63 58.43
N HIS A 324 -60.09 -19.23 58.82
CA HIS A 324 -60.06 -20.46 59.60
C HIS A 324 -60.72 -20.28 60.98
N VAL A 325 -60.40 -19.18 61.67
CA VAL A 325 -61.04 -18.84 62.96
C VAL A 325 -62.54 -18.57 62.80
N ALA A 326 -62.94 -17.89 61.73
CA ALA A 326 -64.36 -17.66 61.43
C ALA A 326 -65.10 -18.99 61.18
N GLY A 327 -64.52 -19.89 60.39
CA GLY A 327 -65.06 -21.23 60.10
C GLY A 327 -65.24 -22.09 61.35
N ASN A 328 -64.29 -22.05 62.29
CA ASN A 328 -64.35 -22.82 63.54
C ASN A 328 -65.40 -22.29 64.54
N ARG A 329 -65.89 -21.06 64.38
CA ARG A 329 -66.94 -20.47 65.23
C ARG A 329 -68.36 -20.78 64.75
N LEU A 330 -68.53 -21.35 63.56
CA LEU A 330 -69.83 -21.77 63.03
C LEU A 330 -70.20 -23.18 63.52
N SER A 331 -71.47 -23.36 63.89
CA SER A 331 -72.05 -24.67 64.17
C SER A 331 -71.95 -25.60 62.95
N ASP A 332 -71.84 -26.91 63.20
CA ASP A 332 -71.65 -27.91 62.14
C ASP A 332 -72.80 -27.95 61.12
N ASP A 333 -74.02 -27.56 61.52
CA ASP A 333 -75.21 -27.50 60.65
C ASP A 333 -75.36 -26.20 59.83
N SER A 334 -74.38 -25.30 59.84
CA SER A 334 -74.49 -24.04 59.10
C SER A 334 -74.31 -24.24 57.58
N PRO A 335 -75.25 -23.76 56.73
CA PRO A 335 -75.13 -23.87 55.27
C PRO A 335 -73.96 -23.08 54.68
N ALA A 336 -73.34 -22.16 55.44
CA ALA A 336 -72.18 -21.38 55.01
C ALA A 336 -70.82 -22.09 55.29
N LYS A 337 -70.81 -23.14 56.11
CA LYS A 337 -69.60 -23.86 56.52
C LYS A 337 -68.88 -24.56 55.36
N PRO A 338 -69.58 -25.26 54.44
CA PRO A 338 -68.94 -25.85 53.25
C PRO A 338 -68.30 -24.80 52.34
N LEU A 339 -68.94 -23.63 52.19
CA LEU A 339 -68.44 -22.53 51.36
C LEU A 339 -67.14 -21.95 51.94
N LEU A 340 -67.07 -21.75 53.27
CA LEU A 340 -65.86 -21.27 53.95
C LEU A 340 -64.71 -22.27 53.88
N ILE A 341 -64.99 -23.57 54.00
CA ILE A 341 -63.99 -24.63 53.81
C ILE A 341 -63.45 -24.58 52.38
N GLN A 342 -64.31 -24.41 51.38
CA GLN A 342 -63.89 -24.31 49.98
C GLN A 342 -63.03 -23.07 49.72
N VAL A 343 -63.38 -21.91 50.26
CA VAL A 343 -62.57 -20.69 50.15
C VAL A 343 -61.23 -20.87 50.89
N GLN A 344 -61.22 -21.50 52.06
CA GLN A 344 -59.98 -21.78 52.78
C GLN A 344 -59.06 -22.72 52.00
N GLN A 345 -59.62 -23.76 51.37
CA GLN A 345 -58.87 -24.66 50.48
C GLN A 345 -58.31 -23.92 49.28
N LEU A 346 -59.11 -23.05 48.64
CA LEU A 346 -58.68 -22.23 47.51
C LEU A 346 -57.54 -21.27 47.92
N MET A 347 -57.64 -20.62 49.08
CA MET A 347 -56.60 -19.72 49.59
C MET A 347 -55.31 -20.49 49.91
N ASN A 348 -55.41 -21.66 50.53
CA ASN A 348 -54.24 -22.51 50.79
C ASN A 348 -53.58 -22.99 49.49
N GLN A 349 -54.39 -23.26 48.46
CA GLN A 349 -53.87 -23.59 47.13
C GLN A 349 -53.12 -22.40 46.52
N VAL A 350 -53.70 -21.19 46.56
CA VAL A 350 -53.05 -19.96 46.05
C VAL A 350 -51.77 -19.63 46.84
N ILE A 351 -51.76 -19.82 48.16
CA ILE A 351 -50.55 -19.65 48.99
C ILE A 351 -49.47 -20.65 48.56
N ASN A 352 -49.83 -21.92 48.36
CA ASN A 352 -48.88 -22.95 47.95
C ASN A 352 -48.37 -22.72 46.51
N GLU A 353 -49.23 -22.30 45.59
CA GLU A 353 -48.84 -21.92 44.22
C GLU A 353 -47.92 -20.70 44.22
N GLY A 354 -48.25 -19.65 44.98
CA GLY A 354 -47.42 -18.46 45.15
C GLY A 354 -46.07 -18.78 45.78
N ARG A 355 -46.04 -19.63 46.82
CA ARG A 355 -44.81 -20.10 47.46
C ARG A 355 -43.94 -20.91 46.49
N ASN A 356 -44.53 -21.81 45.70
CA ASN A 356 -43.81 -22.60 44.69
C ASN A 356 -43.23 -21.71 43.56
N ALA A 357 -43.99 -20.72 43.09
CA ALA A 357 -43.52 -19.77 42.08
C ALA A 357 -42.31 -18.94 42.57
N LEU A 358 -42.32 -18.58 43.87
CA LEU A 358 -41.26 -17.82 44.53
C LEU A 358 -40.06 -18.69 44.98
N GLN A 359 -40.27 -19.94 45.37
CA GLN A 359 -39.17 -20.87 45.69
C GLN A 359 -38.30 -21.13 44.45
N GLY A 360 -38.90 -21.17 43.26
CA GLY A 360 -38.16 -21.21 42.00
C GLY A 360 -37.33 -19.96 41.72
N LEU A 361 -37.63 -18.81 42.34
CA LEU A 361 -36.82 -17.59 42.23
C LEU A 361 -35.62 -17.60 43.20
N ARG A 362 -35.75 -18.27 44.35
CA ARG A 362 -34.67 -18.43 45.36
C ARG A 362 -33.68 -19.55 45.06
N SER A 363 -34.06 -20.57 44.28
CA SER A 363 -33.11 -21.61 43.82
C SER A 363 -32.02 -21.07 42.88
N SER A 364 -32.13 -19.82 42.43
CA SER A 364 -31.15 -19.11 41.60
C SER A 364 -29.91 -18.63 42.39
N SER A 365 -29.91 -18.69 43.73
CA SER A 365 -28.96 -17.92 44.55
C SER A 365 -27.96 -18.69 45.41
N GLY A 366 -27.75 -20.01 45.26
CA GLY A 366 -26.89 -20.68 46.25
C GLY A 366 -26.16 -21.98 45.95
N ASP A 367 -26.35 -22.68 44.83
CA ASP A 367 -25.63 -23.94 44.64
C ASP A 367 -25.44 -24.29 43.14
N PRO A 368 -24.21 -24.48 42.64
CA PRO A 368 -23.94 -24.93 41.27
C PRO A 368 -24.28 -26.43 41.09
N ARG A 369 -25.53 -26.81 41.39
CA ARG A 369 -25.97 -28.20 41.24
C ARG A 369 -26.17 -28.53 39.77
N ILE A 370 -25.63 -29.68 39.39
CA ILE A 370 -25.87 -30.32 38.11
C ILE A 370 -27.34 -30.83 38.11
N LEU A 371 -28.04 -30.71 36.97
CA LEU A 371 -29.51 -30.90 36.89
C LEU A 371 -29.97 -32.24 37.47
N GLU A 372 -29.19 -33.29 37.23
CA GLU A 372 -29.45 -34.65 37.72
C GLU A 372 -29.51 -34.74 39.24
N GLN A 373 -28.65 -34.00 39.95
CA GLN A 373 -28.66 -33.98 41.41
C GLN A 373 -29.88 -33.25 41.93
N ALA A 374 -30.30 -32.18 41.25
CA ALA A 374 -31.51 -31.46 41.61
C ALA A 374 -32.76 -32.34 41.44
N PHE A 375 -32.86 -33.08 40.33
CA PHE A 375 -33.96 -34.00 40.10
C PHE A 375 -33.98 -35.17 41.09
N SER A 376 -32.82 -35.72 41.46
CA SER A 376 -32.72 -36.85 42.41
C SER A 376 -33.34 -36.58 43.79
N ARG A 377 -33.48 -35.30 44.20
CA ARG A 377 -34.01 -34.91 45.51
C ARG A 377 -35.53 -34.70 45.54
N ILE A 378 -36.16 -34.58 44.37
CA ILE A 378 -37.60 -34.27 44.27
C ILE A 378 -38.50 -35.27 45.01
N PRO A 379 -38.27 -36.60 44.97
CA PRO A 379 -39.11 -37.53 45.73
C PRO A 379 -39.10 -37.25 47.24
N GLN A 380 -37.93 -36.89 47.79
CA GLN A 380 -37.76 -36.57 49.20
C GLN A 380 -38.49 -35.27 49.58
N GLU A 381 -38.58 -34.31 48.64
CA GLU A 381 -39.31 -33.05 48.84
C GLU A 381 -40.83 -33.22 48.83
N LEU A 382 -41.34 -34.22 48.11
CA LEU A 382 -42.78 -34.40 47.92
C LEU A 382 -43.45 -35.24 49.02
N GLY A 383 -42.69 -36.02 49.78
CA GLY A 383 -43.18 -36.81 50.92
C GLY A 383 -43.51 -38.26 50.57
N ASP A 384 -44.32 -38.91 51.41
CA ASP A 384 -44.60 -40.35 51.34
C ASP A 384 -45.48 -40.70 50.13
N HIS A 385 -44.87 -41.34 49.12
CA HIS A 385 -45.48 -41.65 47.82
C HIS A 385 -45.37 -43.14 47.47
N GLY A 386 -45.60 -44.05 48.43
CA GLY A 386 -45.64 -45.49 48.17
C GLY A 386 -44.37 -46.07 47.53
N GLU A 387 -44.39 -47.35 47.17
CA GLU A 387 -43.27 -48.03 46.48
C GLU A 387 -43.23 -47.68 44.97
N VAL A 388 -43.03 -46.41 44.62
CA VAL A 388 -42.80 -46.00 43.22
C VAL A 388 -41.31 -46.12 42.89
N ALA A 389 -40.96 -46.92 41.87
CA ALA A 389 -39.59 -47.03 41.41
C ALA A 389 -39.16 -45.76 40.64
N TYR A 390 -38.28 -44.95 41.24
CA TYR A 390 -37.78 -43.71 40.64
C TYR A 390 -36.30 -43.81 40.27
N ARG A 391 -35.94 -43.38 39.04
CA ARG A 391 -34.55 -43.31 38.57
C ARG A 391 -34.24 -42.04 37.77
N VAL A 392 -33.02 -41.54 37.97
CA VAL A 392 -32.42 -40.45 37.18
C VAL A 392 -31.36 -41.05 36.26
N ILE A 393 -31.53 -40.92 34.96
CA ILE A 393 -30.59 -41.39 33.93
C ILE A 393 -29.85 -40.16 33.38
N VAL A 394 -28.53 -40.23 33.35
CA VAL A 394 -27.69 -39.21 32.72
C VAL A 394 -26.94 -39.82 31.56
N GLU A 395 -27.10 -39.23 30.37
CA GLU A 395 -26.41 -39.65 29.15
C GLU A 395 -25.48 -38.54 28.65
N GLY A 396 -24.26 -38.92 28.29
CA GLY A 396 -23.22 -37.96 27.91
C GLY A 396 -22.52 -37.31 29.12
N SER A 397 -21.60 -36.39 28.84
CA SER A 397 -20.86 -35.66 29.88
C SER A 397 -21.58 -34.36 30.25
N PRO A 398 -21.90 -34.12 31.55
CA PRO A 398 -22.52 -32.88 31.98
C PRO A 398 -21.73 -31.65 31.53
N ARG A 399 -22.44 -30.68 30.95
CA ARG A 399 -21.87 -29.42 30.45
C ARG A 399 -22.42 -28.23 31.23
N PRO A 400 -21.63 -27.16 31.44
CA PRO A 400 -22.10 -25.95 32.11
C PRO A 400 -23.21 -25.29 31.28
N LEU A 401 -24.40 -25.24 31.87
CA LEU A 401 -25.57 -24.60 31.28
C LEU A 401 -25.58 -23.10 31.57
N HIS A 402 -26.18 -22.32 30.69
CA HIS A 402 -26.46 -20.92 31.00
C HIS A 402 -27.44 -20.86 32.21
N PRO A 403 -27.17 -20.06 33.27
CA PRO A 403 -27.93 -20.16 34.53
C PRO A 403 -29.45 -19.98 34.35
N LEU A 404 -29.87 -19.01 33.53
CA LEU A 404 -31.29 -18.80 33.21
C LEU A 404 -31.93 -19.99 32.50
N ILE A 405 -31.20 -20.69 31.63
CA ILE A 405 -31.72 -21.82 30.87
C ILE A 405 -31.81 -23.05 31.77
N ARG A 406 -30.78 -23.28 32.59
CA ARG A 406 -30.79 -24.32 33.62
C ARG A 406 -32.01 -24.19 34.54
N ASP A 407 -32.30 -22.98 35.00
CA ASP A 407 -33.39 -22.74 35.94
C ASP A 407 -34.78 -22.99 35.30
N GLU A 408 -34.98 -22.58 34.05
CA GLU A 408 -36.24 -22.87 33.32
C GLU A 408 -36.37 -24.37 32.98
N VAL A 409 -35.27 -25.03 32.57
CA VAL A 409 -35.23 -26.49 32.36
C VAL A 409 -35.58 -27.25 33.63
N TYR A 410 -35.00 -26.85 34.77
CA TYR A 410 -35.33 -27.46 36.07
C TYR A 410 -36.80 -27.27 36.43
N ARG A 411 -37.37 -26.08 36.22
CA ARG A 411 -38.80 -25.81 36.50
C ARG A 411 -39.71 -26.68 35.65
N ILE A 412 -39.42 -26.84 34.36
CA ILE A 412 -40.17 -27.71 33.46
C ILE A 412 -40.06 -29.17 33.91
N GLY A 413 -38.84 -29.67 34.16
CA GLY A 413 -38.62 -31.04 34.61
C GLY A 413 -39.26 -31.34 35.97
N ARG A 414 -39.20 -30.40 36.92
CA ARG A 414 -39.85 -30.51 38.22
C ARG A 414 -41.37 -30.56 38.09
N GLU A 415 -41.97 -29.70 37.28
CA GLU A 415 -43.41 -29.71 37.04
C GLU A 415 -43.87 -31.06 36.45
N ALA A 416 -43.14 -31.58 35.46
CA ALA A 416 -43.41 -32.89 34.88
C ALA A 416 -43.30 -34.02 35.93
N LEU A 417 -42.27 -34.01 36.77
CA LEU A 417 -42.09 -34.99 37.85
C LEU A 417 -43.18 -34.89 38.91
N VAL A 418 -43.54 -33.67 39.35
CA VAL A 418 -44.63 -33.45 40.32
C VAL A 418 -45.95 -33.99 39.77
N ASN A 419 -46.22 -33.77 38.48
CA ASN A 419 -47.39 -34.33 37.82
C ASN A 419 -47.36 -35.86 37.80
N ALA A 420 -46.21 -36.46 37.49
CA ALA A 420 -46.06 -37.91 37.52
C ALA A 420 -46.31 -38.49 38.94
N PHE A 421 -45.67 -37.93 39.98
CA PHE A 421 -45.83 -38.41 41.36
C PHE A 421 -47.25 -38.21 41.92
N ARG A 422 -47.92 -37.11 41.58
CA ARG A 422 -49.23 -36.78 42.16
C ARG A 422 -50.41 -37.32 41.38
N HIS A 423 -50.27 -37.50 40.06
CA HIS A 423 -51.42 -37.73 39.18
C HIS A 423 -51.32 -39.00 38.36
N ALA A 424 -50.14 -39.56 38.12
CA ALA A 424 -50.01 -40.70 37.22
C ALA A 424 -50.40 -42.05 37.85
N THR A 425 -50.39 -42.19 39.18
CA THR A 425 -50.53 -43.50 39.86
C THR A 425 -49.59 -44.56 39.26
N ALA A 426 -48.37 -44.14 38.91
CA ALA A 426 -47.39 -44.95 38.18
C ALA A 426 -46.63 -45.89 39.13
N ALA A 427 -46.26 -47.07 38.64
CA ALA A 427 -45.36 -47.98 39.35
C ALA A 427 -43.88 -47.59 39.17
N SER A 428 -43.55 -46.92 38.07
CA SER A 428 -42.21 -46.44 37.76
C SER A 428 -42.21 -45.06 37.13
N ILE A 429 -41.30 -44.20 37.58
CA ILE A 429 -41.06 -42.86 37.04
C ILE A 429 -39.56 -42.74 36.71
N GLU A 430 -39.27 -42.21 35.53
CA GLU A 430 -37.92 -42.01 35.01
C GLU A 430 -37.75 -40.57 34.57
N ILE A 431 -36.58 -39.99 34.88
CA ILE A 431 -36.11 -38.77 34.20
C ILE A 431 -34.76 -39.03 33.55
N GLN A 432 -34.65 -38.70 32.27
CA GLN A 432 -33.45 -38.80 31.46
C GLN A 432 -32.92 -37.39 31.16
N VAL A 433 -31.65 -37.14 31.45
CA VAL A 433 -30.94 -35.90 31.12
C VAL A 433 -29.79 -36.27 30.16
N GLU A 434 -29.92 -35.86 28.91
CA GLU A 434 -28.98 -36.20 27.84
C GLU A 434 -28.22 -34.94 27.39
N TYR A 435 -26.89 -35.00 27.51
CA TYR A 435 -25.95 -33.96 27.12
C TYR A 435 -25.26 -34.33 25.80
N THR A 436 -25.75 -33.78 24.68
CA THR A 436 -25.12 -33.98 23.37
C THR A 436 -24.38 -32.73 22.88
N ALA A 437 -23.62 -32.87 21.80
CA ALA A 437 -23.01 -31.74 21.12
C ALA A 437 -24.05 -30.82 20.45
N ALA A 438 -25.22 -31.34 20.08
CA ALA A 438 -26.24 -30.62 19.32
C ALA A 438 -27.33 -29.98 20.19
N HIS A 439 -27.62 -30.57 21.35
CA HIS A 439 -28.70 -30.13 22.23
C HIS A 439 -28.58 -30.69 23.66
N LEU A 440 -29.34 -30.10 24.58
CA LEU A 440 -29.71 -30.70 25.87
C LEU A 440 -31.11 -31.29 25.72
N ARG A 441 -31.29 -32.56 26.12
CA ARG A 441 -32.61 -33.20 26.16
C ARG A 441 -32.94 -33.62 27.59
N VAL A 442 -34.13 -33.27 28.06
CA VAL A 442 -34.69 -33.70 29.35
C VAL A 442 -36.02 -34.37 29.09
N ALA A 443 -36.12 -35.66 29.41
CA ALA A 443 -37.35 -36.43 29.22
C ALA A 443 -37.82 -37.03 30.54
N VAL A 444 -39.09 -36.81 30.90
CA VAL A 444 -39.74 -37.42 32.07
C VAL A 444 -40.77 -38.43 31.58
N ARG A 445 -40.69 -39.67 32.07
CA ARG A 445 -41.54 -40.79 31.67
C ARG A 445 -42.16 -41.45 32.88
N ASP A 446 -43.44 -41.78 32.79
CA ASP A 446 -44.14 -42.63 33.75
C ASP A 446 -44.93 -43.71 33.02
N ASN A 447 -45.24 -44.80 33.73
CA ASN A 447 -46.08 -45.90 33.22
C ASN A 447 -47.50 -45.89 33.82
N GLY A 448 -48.00 -44.72 34.19
CA GLY A 448 -49.26 -44.54 34.90
C GLY A 448 -50.51 -44.58 34.04
N CYS A 449 -51.58 -44.01 34.58
CA CYS A 449 -52.92 -43.97 33.97
C CYS A 449 -52.98 -43.13 32.67
N GLY A 450 -52.00 -42.26 32.43
CA GLY A 450 -51.95 -41.35 31.28
C GLY A 450 -52.95 -40.19 31.37
N ILE A 451 -52.84 -39.25 30.42
CA ILE A 451 -53.66 -38.04 30.36
C ILE A 451 -54.72 -38.19 29.26
N ASP A 452 -55.96 -37.80 29.58
CA ASP A 452 -57.06 -37.76 28.60
C ASP A 452 -56.71 -36.85 27.39
N PRO A 453 -56.89 -37.32 26.14
CA PRO A 453 -56.65 -36.53 24.91
C PRO A 453 -57.30 -35.14 24.88
N ARG A 454 -58.45 -34.95 25.53
CA ARG A 454 -59.14 -33.64 25.61
C ARG A 454 -58.37 -32.65 26.48
N VAL A 455 -57.75 -33.14 27.57
CA VAL A 455 -56.92 -32.35 28.48
C VAL A 455 -55.56 -32.02 27.86
N LEU A 456 -55.03 -32.88 26.98
CA LEU A 456 -53.77 -32.67 26.26
C LEU A 456 -53.79 -31.47 25.30
N GLN A 457 -54.95 -31.16 24.71
CA GLN A 457 -55.10 -30.07 23.74
C GLN A 457 -55.46 -28.73 24.40
N GLY A 458 -56.31 -28.72 25.43
CA GLY A 458 -56.83 -27.48 26.03
C GLY A 458 -56.45 -27.21 27.50
N GLY A 459 -55.76 -28.13 28.16
CA GLY A 459 -55.59 -28.09 29.61
C GLY A 459 -56.88 -28.49 30.36
N ARG A 460 -56.83 -28.43 31.70
CA ARG A 460 -57.98 -28.68 32.58
C ARG A 460 -58.31 -27.36 33.29
N GLU A 461 -59.58 -26.95 33.37
CA GLU A 461 -59.96 -25.74 34.12
C GLU A 461 -59.41 -25.80 35.55
N GLY A 462 -58.65 -24.78 35.94
CA GLY A 462 -57.98 -24.70 37.25
C GLY A 462 -56.58 -25.33 37.35
N HIS A 463 -56.03 -25.95 36.28
CA HIS A 463 -54.69 -26.54 36.29
C HIS A 463 -53.78 -25.94 35.21
N TRP A 464 -52.71 -25.26 35.63
CA TRP A 464 -51.82 -24.47 34.75
C TRP A 464 -50.49 -25.15 34.39
N GLY A 465 -50.27 -26.40 34.83
CA GLY A 465 -48.98 -27.10 34.66
C GLY A 465 -48.56 -27.28 33.20
N LEU A 466 -49.45 -27.81 32.35
CA LEU A 466 -49.15 -28.07 30.92
C LEU A 466 -48.96 -26.79 30.09
N PRO A 467 -49.86 -25.78 30.15
CA PRO A 467 -49.65 -24.50 29.47
C PRO A 467 -48.38 -23.79 29.94
N GLY A 468 -48.11 -23.79 31.26
CA GLY A 468 -46.94 -23.14 31.83
C GLY A 468 -45.61 -23.80 31.43
N MET A 469 -45.58 -25.12 31.23
CA MET A 469 -44.39 -25.79 30.69
C MET A 469 -44.15 -25.42 29.22
N ARG A 470 -45.20 -25.32 28.39
CA ARG A 470 -45.07 -24.93 26.97
C ARG A 470 -44.54 -23.50 26.83
N GLU A 471 -45.11 -22.55 27.56
CA GLU A 471 -44.66 -21.15 27.54
C GLU A 471 -43.20 -21.01 27.97
N ARG A 472 -42.78 -21.71 29.05
CA ARG A 472 -41.39 -21.71 29.50
C ARG A 472 -40.44 -22.30 28.46
N ALA A 473 -40.82 -23.39 27.80
CA ALA A 473 -40.02 -24.00 26.75
C ALA A 473 -39.83 -23.04 25.56
N GLU A 474 -40.89 -22.39 25.10
CA GLU A 474 -40.83 -21.40 24.02
C GLU A 474 -39.94 -20.20 24.39
N LYS A 475 -40.05 -19.70 25.63
CA LYS A 475 -39.25 -18.57 26.14
C LYS A 475 -37.74 -18.84 26.12
N ILE A 476 -37.33 -20.10 26.29
CA ILE A 476 -35.92 -20.52 26.23
C ILE A 476 -35.52 -21.08 24.86
N GLY A 477 -36.35 -20.90 23.81
CA GLY A 477 -36.07 -21.44 22.47
C GLY A 477 -36.05 -22.98 22.42
N GLY A 478 -36.59 -23.64 23.44
CA GLY A 478 -36.71 -25.09 23.53
C GLY A 478 -38.00 -25.60 22.89
N LYS A 479 -38.01 -26.89 22.53
CA LYS A 479 -39.19 -27.58 22.03
C LYS A 479 -39.68 -28.56 23.09
N LEU A 480 -40.93 -28.39 23.52
CA LEU A 480 -41.60 -29.32 24.43
C LEU A 480 -42.52 -30.25 23.62
N LYS A 481 -42.33 -31.55 23.76
CA LYS A 481 -43.22 -32.59 23.22
C LYS A 481 -43.85 -33.34 24.39
N LEU A 482 -45.12 -33.68 24.21
CA LEU A 482 -45.90 -34.39 25.21
C LEU A 482 -46.60 -35.55 24.52
N TRP A 483 -46.32 -36.76 24.99
CA TRP A 483 -46.99 -37.98 24.56
C TRP A 483 -47.68 -38.61 25.75
N SER A 484 -48.94 -38.97 25.61
CA SER A 484 -49.62 -39.75 26.63
C SER A 484 -50.75 -40.55 26.02
N ARG A 485 -51.00 -41.73 26.59
CA ARG A 485 -52.08 -42.62 26.19
C ARG A 485 -52.69 -43.24 27.44
N LEU A 486 -54.02 -43.34 27.48
CA LEU A 486 -54.75 -43.97 28.58
C LEU A 486 -54.17 -45.37 28.87
N ASN A 487 -53.85 -45.62 30.14
CA ASN A 487 -53.26 -46.85 30.68
C ASN A 487 -51.88 -47.22 30.12
N ALA A 488 -51.17 -46.29 29.49
CA ALA A 488 -49.81 -46.50 28.97
C ALA A 488 -48.82 -45.41 29.40
N GLY A 489 -49.23 -44.53 30.33
CA GLY A 489 -48.40 -43.49 30.93
C GLY A 489 -48.26 -42.19 30.14
N THR A 490 -47.33 -41.35 30.57
CA THR A 490 -47.02 -40.04 30.00
C THR A 490 -45.51 -39.87 29.79
N GLU A 491 -45.13 -39.24 28.68
CA GLU A 491 -43.77 -38.78 28.39
C GLU A 491 -43.79 -37.29 28.08
N VAL A 492 -42.99 -36.53 28.82
CA VAL A 492 -42.73 -35.09 28.62
C VAL A 492 -41.28 -34.93 28.19
N GLU A 493 -41.04 -34.45 26.98
CA GLU A 493 -39.70 -34.25 26.42
C GLU A 493 -39.44 -32.78 26.14
N LEU A 494 -38.39 -32.23 26.74
CA LEU A 494 -37.85 -30.90 26.45
C LEU A 494 -36.52 -31.04 25.70
N VAL A 495 -36.40 -30.38 24.55
CA VAL A 495 -35.16 -30.29 23.77
C VAL A 495 -34.73 -28.83 23.65
N VAL A 496 -33.53 -28.49 24.12
CA VAL A 496 -32.95 -27.15 24.04
C VAL A 496 -31.70 -27.17 23.15
N PRO A 497 -31.64 -26.38 22.06
CA PRO A 497 -30.48 -26.32 21.16
C PRO A 497 -29.16 -25.94 21.86
N HIS A 498 -28.01 -26.42 21.36
CA HIS A 498 -26.70 -26.23 21.99
C HIS A 498 -26.30 -24.76 22.20
N ASP A 499 -26.62 -23.89 21.24
CA ASP A 499 -26.31 -22.46 21.19
C ASP A 499 -27.07 -21.67 22.26
N VAL A 500 -28.16 -22.25 22.76
CA VAL A 500 -28.96 -21.70 23.85
C VAL A 500 -28.62 -22.38 25.19
N ALA A 501 -28.49 -23.72 25.20
CA ALA A 501 -28.33 -24.49 26.42
C ALA A 501 -27.00 -24.26 27.15
N TYR A 502 -25.88 -24.24 26.41
CA TYR A 502 -24.53 -24.31 26.99
C TYR A 502 -23.84 -22.95 27.05
N GLN A 503 -23.03 -22.71 28.09
CA GLN A 503 -22.17 -21.54 28.14
C GLN A 503 -21.07 -21.63 27.07
N GLN A 504 -20.93 -20.61 26.22
CA GLN A 504 -19.81 -20.51 25.30
C GLN A 504 -18.52 -20.32 26.11
N GLN A 505 -17.68 -21.34 26.20
CA GLN A 505 -16.31 -21.19 26.70
C GLN A 505 -15.58 -20.19 25.79
N SER A 506 -15.25 -19.02 26.36
CA SER A 506 -14.34 -18.08 25.71
C SER A 506 -13.03 -18.81 25.39
N ARG A 507 -12.78 -19.07 24.11
CA ARG A 507 -11.45 -19.46 23.61
C ARG A 507 -10.51 -18.25 23.73
N ASN A 508 -10.10 -17.93 24.95
CA ASN A 508 -8.97 -17.04 25.21
C ASN A 508 -8.00 -17.80 26.11
N GLY A 509 -6.96 -18.37 25.50
CA GLY A 509 -5.91 -19.07 26.23
C GLY A 509 -5.30 -20.24 25.46
N ARG A 510 -4.76 -19.99 24.26
CA ARG A 510 -3.65 -20.81 23.76
C ARG A 510 -2.39 -19.96 23.80
N VAL A 511 -1.64 -20.20 24.86
CA VAL A 511 -0.22 -19.92 24.98
C VAL A 511 0.48 -20.69 23.86
N SER A 512 1.15 -19.98 22.97
CA SER A 512 2.17 -20.53 22.09
C SER A 512 3.48 -20.61 22.87
N CYS A 513 4.01 -21.83 23.00
CA CYS A 513 5.45 -22.04 23.11
C CYS A 513 6.14 -21.61 21.82
#